data_AF-A0A957LBY0-F1
#
_entry.id   AF-A0A957LBY0-F1
#
_cell.length_a   1.000
_cell.length_b   1.000
_cell.length_c   1.000
_cell.angle_alpha   90.00
_cell.angle_beta   90.00
_cell.angle_gamma   90.00
#
_symmetry.space_group_name_H-M   'P 1'
#
loop_
_entity.id
_entity.type
_entity.pdbx_description
1 polymer ?
#
loop_
_entity_poly.entity_id
_entity_poly.type
_entity_poly.pdbx_seq_one_letter_code
_entity_poly.pdbx_strand_id
1 'polypeptide(L)'
;MRKLVTQTSDIDELGVPRGVIIDLFYKLLFAEREVSIARFSEVLKITPRLADQLLAKLKLDNLVEVARTGGLNSLSYVYRLTEAGMRQGRDAMERSQYLGPIPVNIDDYNASVLIQSENIEKITPPKLQKAMGHLILPPNFDRRIGAALNAGTSLFLYGPPGNGKTTIAEICAEMLAGTEPIFIPYSIVVAGQIIQLYDPLKHVLTEPDEAWLARFGRLDERWAIIKRPSIMVGGELELSSLDLRYEPTTKFYEAPLQMKANGGMFL
;
A
#
# COMPACT_ATOMS: atom_id res chain seq x y z
N MET A 1 4.21 -12.44 11.96
CA MET A 1 4.09 -12.41 10.49
C MET A 1 2.67 -12.75 10.02
N ARG A 2 2.20 -14.01 10.07
CA ARG A 2 0.86 -14.40 9.54
C ARG A 2 -0.32 -13.58 10.11
N LYS A 3 -0.34 -13.34 11.43
CA LYS A 3 -1.42 -12.58 12.10
C LYS A 3 -1.56 -11.12 11.62
N LEU A 4 -0.47 -10.45 11.24
CA LEU A 4 -0.48 -9.02 10.84
C LEU A 4 -1.17 -8.77 9.50
N VAL A 5 -1.21 -9.79 8.65
CA VAL A 5 -1.68 -9.69 7.27
C VAL A 5 -2.78 -10.71 6.98
N THR A 6 -3.39 -11.29 8.01
CA THR A 6 -4.56 -12.16 7.84
C THR A 6 -5.80 -11.29 7.84
N GLN A 7 -6.70 -11.52 6.89
CA GLN A 7 -7.97 -10.79 6.83
C GLN A 7 -8.81 -11.06 8.08
N THR A 8 -9.25 -10.00 8.75
CA THR A 8 -10.14 -10.09 9.92
C THR A 8 -11.59 -9.80 9.55
N SER A 9 -12.51 -10.37 10.34
CA SER A 9 -13.94 -10.06 10.32
C SER A 9 -14.39 -9.22 11.52
N ASP A 10 -13.47 -8.82 12.39
CA ASP A 10 -13.72 -7.94 13.53
C ASP A 10 -13.20 -6.53 13.23
N ILE A 11 -14.04 -5.53 13.48
CA ILE A 11 -13.68 -4.13 13.26
C ILE A 11 -12.58 -3.67 14.21
N ASP A 12 -12.57 -4.18 15.45
CA ASP A 12 -11.64 -3.73 16.47
C ASP A 12 -10.24 -4.33 16.24
N GLU A 13 -10.16 -5.46 15.54
CA GLU A 13 -8.89 -6.06 15.09
C GLU A 13 -8.26 -5.33 13.89
N LEU A 14 -8.97 -4.40 13.23
CA LEU A 14 -8.39 -3.62 12.13
C LEU A 14 -7.32 -2.62 12.59
N GLY A 15 -7.30 -2.26 13.88
CA GLY A 15 -6.38 -1.27 14.44
C GLY A 15 -6.65 0.17 13.97
N VAL A 16 -7.80 0.43 13.35
CA VAL A 16 -8.17 1.74 12.76
C VAL A 16 -9.25 2.41 13.61
N PRO A 17 -9.18 3.73 13.87
CA PRO A 17 -10.26 4.44 14.54
C PRO A 17 -11.61 4.25 13.85
N ARG A 18 -12.64 3.85 14.61
CA ARG A 18 -13.98 3.56 14.08
C ARG A 18 -14.58 4.71 13.25
N GLY A 19 -14.32 5.96 13.64
CA GLY A 19 -14.76 7.14 12.88
C GLY A 19 -14.19 7.18 11.46
N VAL A 20 -12.92 6.80 11.26
CA VAL A 20 -12.30 6.73 9.92
C VAL A 20 -12.98 5.66 9.08
N ILE A 21 -13.28 4.50 9.66
CA ILE A 21 -13.97 3.40 8.96
C ILE A 21 -15.37 3.84 8.55
N ILE A 22 -16.15 4.42 9.47
CA ILE A 22 -17.51 4.88 9.21
C ILE A 22 -17.53 5.99 8.14
N ASP A 23 -16.58 6.93 8.20
CA ASP A 23 -16.42 7.97 7.19
C ASP A 23 -16.21 7.37 5.80
N LEU A 24 -15.42 6.30 5.65
CA LEU A 24 -15.24 5.62 4.35
C LEU A 24 -16.54 5.01 3.81
N PHE A 25 -17.39 4.48 4.69
CA PHE A 25 -18.69 3.94 4.29
C PHE A 25 -19.61 5.04 3.78
N TYR A 26 -19.67 6.18 4.48
CA TYR A 26 -20.44 7.33 4.02
C TYR A 26 -19.91 7.88 2.71
N LYS A 27 -18.59 8.00 2.55
CA LYS A 27 -17.97 8.49 1.32
C LYS A 27 -18.30 7.62 0.12
N LEU A 28 -18.23 6.29 0.27
CA LEU A 28 -18.56 5.37 -0.82
C LEU A 28 -20.03 5.50 -1.24
N LEU A 29 -20.95 5.52 -0.27
CA LEU A 29 -22.37 5.71 -0.56
C LEU A 29 -22.68 7.10 -1.13
N PHE A 30 -21.97 8.13 -0.69
CA PHE A 30 -22.13 9.49 -1.18
C PHE A 30 -21.68 9.60 -2.64
N ALA A 31 -20.54 8.97 -2.98
CA ALA A 31 -19.99 8.98 -4.33
C ALA A 31 -20.82 8.14 -5.31
N GLU A 32 -21.18 6.92 -4.94
CA GLU A 32 -21.83 5.95 -5.85
C GLU A 32 -23.37 5.90 -5.71
N ARG A 33 -23.95 6.61 -4.72
CA ARG A 33 -25.39 6.70 -4.38
C ARG A 33 -26.03 5.41 -3.88
N GLU A 34 -25.87 4.33 -4.62
CA GLU A 34 -26.40 3.00 -4.31
C GLU A 34 -25.28 1.95 -4.38
N VAL A 35 -24.96 1.33 -3.24
CA VAL A 35 -23.77 0.48 -3.09
C VAL A 35 -24.15 -0.88 -2.51
N SER A 36 -23.68 -1.95 -3.13
CA SER A 36 -23.87 -3.33 -2.65
C SER A 36 -22.77 -3.73 -1.65
N ILE A 37 -23.03 -4.74 -0.81
CA ILE A 37 -22.02 -5.28 0.12
C ILE A 37 -20.77 -5.78 -0.62
N ALA A 38 -20.95 -6.38 -1.80
CA ALA A 38 -19.83 -6.79 -2.64
C ALA A 38 -18.95 -5.60 -3.04
N ARG A 39 -19.56 -4.46 -3.39
CA ARG A 39 -18.85 -3.24 -3.76
C ARG A 39 -18.10 -2.61 -2.57
N PHE A 40 -18.68 -2.62 -1.38
CA PHE A 40 -17.95 -2.23 -0.15
C PHE A 40 -16.71 -3.11 0.07
N SER A 41 -16.86 -4.42 -0.09
CA SER A 41 -15.77 -5.38 0.09
C SER A 41 -14.64 -5.13 -0.93
N GLU A 42 -15.01 -4.87 -2.19
CA GLU A 42 -14.08 -4.61 -3.28
C GLU A 42 -13.28 -3.30 -3.10
N VAL A 43 -13.97 -2.20 -2.78
CA VAL A 43 -13.37 -0.86 -2.68
C VAL A 43 -12.62 -0.69 -1.37
N LEU A 44 -13.23 -1.11 -0.24
CA LEU A 44 -12.68 -0.91 1.09
C LEU A 44 -11.77 -2.06 1.55
N LYS A 45 -11.68 -3.15 0.76
CA LYS A 45 -10.83 -4.33 1.02
C LYS A 45 -11.12 -5.02 2.35
N ILE A 46 -12.41 -5.15 2.67
CA ILE A 46 -12.92 -5.80 3.87
C ILE A 46 -13.76 -7.02 3.53
N THR A 47 -14.00 -7.88 4.52
CA THR A 47 -14.90 -9.02 4.33
C THR A 47 -16.35 -8.56 4.14
N PRO A 48 -17.17 -9.29 3.35
CA PRO A 48 -18.60 -9.01 3.23
C PRO A 48 -19.33 -9.03 4.57
N ARG A 49 -18.88 -9.88 5.50
CA ARG A 49 -19.42 -9.98 6.86
C ARG A 49 -19.18 -8.69 7.66
N LEU A 50 -17.98 -8.12 7.58
CA LEU A 50 -17.68 -6.88 8.28
C LEU A 50 -18.49 -5.71 7.71
N ALA A 51 -18.61 -5.65 6.38
CA ALA A 51 -19.45 -4.66 5.71
C ALA A 51 -20.93 -4.77 6.11
N ASP A 52 -21.49 -5.98 6.14
CA ASP A 52 -22.86 -6.26 6.58
C ASP A 52 -23.12 -5.80 8.03
N GLN A 53 -22.21 -6.13 8.95
CA GLN A 53 -22.32 -5.71 10.36
C GLN A 53 -22.30 -4.20 10.54
N LEU A 54 -21.46 -3.49 9.79
CA LEU A 54 -21.39 -2.02 9.83
C LEU A 54 -22.63 -1.38 9.23
N LEU A 55 -23.10 -1.87 8.08
CA LEU A 55 -24.31 -1.37 7.44
C LEU A 55 -25.56 -1.63 8.27
N ALA A 56 -25.64 -2.78 8.97
CA ALA A 56 -26.71 -3.07 9.90
C ALA A 56 -26.78 -2.04 11.04
N LYS A 57 -25.62 -1.65 11.61
CA LYS A 57 -25.55 -0.60 12.64
C LYS A 57 -25.99 0.76 12.09
N LEU A 58 -25.43 1.18 10.95
CA LEU A 58 -25.80 2.44 10.31
C LEU A 58 -27.29 2.50 9.93
N LYS A 59 -27.89 1.35 9.59
CA LYS A 59 -29.32 1.23 9.32
C LYS A 59 -30.16 1.40 10.59
N LEU A 60 -29.74 0.79 11.70
CA LEU A 60 -30.40 0.98 13.01
C LEU A 60 -30.36 2.44 13.46
N ASP A 61 -29.27 3.14 13.15
CA ASP A 61 -29.10 4.57 13.44
C ASP A 61 -29.85 5.49 12.44
N ASN A 62 -30.59 4.93 11.47
CA ASN A 62 -31.31 5.64 10.41
C ASN A 62 -30.42 6.51 9.49
N LEU A 63 -29.16 6.13 9.32
CA LEU A 63 -28.18 6.83 8.47
C LEU A 63 -28.11 6.23 7.06
N VAL A 64 -28.44 4.95 6.93
CA VAL A 64 -28.58 4.26 5.64
C VAL A 64 -29.89 3.50 5.57
N GLU A 65 -30.36 3.25 4.35
CA GLU A 65 -31.55 2.44 4.09
C GLU A 65 -31.29 1.46 2.94
N VAL A 66 -32.09 0.40 2.87
CA VAL A 66 -32.00 -0.59 1.80
C VAL A 66 -32.77 -0.05 0.60
N ALA A 67 -32.04 0.30 -0.47
CA ALA A 67 -32.62 0.80 -1.70
C ALA A 67 -33.25 -0.34 -2.53
N ARG A 68 -32.57 -1.49 -2.58
CA ARG A 68 -32.99 -2.67 -3.34
C ARG A 68 -32.62 -3.95 -2.60
N THR A 69 -33.49 -4.96 -2.70
CA THR A 69 -33.25 -6.31 -2.19
C THR A 69 -33.01 -7.26 -3.37
N GLY A 70 -31.77 -7.74 -3.52
CA GLY A 70 -31.41 -8.74 -4.55
C GLY A 70 -31.77 -10.19 -4.17
N GLY A 71 -32.44 -10.40 -3.03
CA GLY A 71 -32.82 -11.71 -2.49
C GLY A 71 -33.17 -11.64 -1.00
N LEU A 72 -33.37 -12.81 -0.37
CA LEU A 72 -33.69 -12.93 1.07
C LEU A 72 -32.49 -12.67 2.00
N ASN A 73 -31.26 -12.78 1.48
CA ASN A 73 -30.03 -12.63 2.27
C ASN A 73 -29.56 -11.18 2.32
N SER A 74 -29.15 -10.67 3.49
CA SER A 74 -28.64 -9.30 3.63
C SER A 74 -27.40 -9.02 2.77
N LEU A 75 -26.62 -10.06 2.45
CA LEU A 75 -25.47 -9.97 1.54
C LEU A 75 -25.81 -9.53 0.11
N SER A 76 -27.08 -9.64 -0.32
CA SER A 76 -27.54 -9.15 -1.63
C SER A 76 -28.23 -7.78 -1.57
N TYR A 77 -28.19 -7.10 -0.42
CA TYR A 77 -28.78 -5.78 -0.28
C TYR A 77 -27.92 -4.70 -0.95
N VAL A 78 -28.62 -3.71 -1.49
CA VAL A 78 -28.04 -2.46 -1.98
C VAL A 78 -28.49 -1.35 -1.05
N TYR A 79 -27.53 -0.59 -0.54
CA TYR A 79 -27.76 0.46 0.43
C TYR A 79 -27.63 1.84 -0.22
N ARG A 80 -28.35 2.82 0.33
CA ARG A 80 -28.19 4.25 0.04
C ARG A 80 -28.24 5.06 1.32
N LEU A 81 -27.73 6.29 1.28
CA LEU A 81 -27.83 7.21 2.42
C LEU A 81 -29.26 7.73 2.56
N THR A 82 -29.72 7.86 3.81
CA THR A 82 -30.91 8.68 4.14
C THR A 82 -30.55 10.17 4.05
N GLU A 83 -31.51 11.07 4.22
CA GLU A 83 -31.20 12.51 4.28
C GLU A 83 -30.22 12.85 5.42
N ALA A 84 -30.38 12.20 6.58
CA ALA A 84 -29.45 12.34 7.70
C ALA A 84 -28.06 11.79 7.35
N GLY A 85 -27.98 10.62 6.68
CA GLY A 85 -26.74 10.06 6.18
C GLY A 85 -26.05 10.93 5.12
N MET A 86 -26.82 11.58 4.24
CA MET A 86 -26.29 12.48 3.22
C MET A 86 -25.58 13.70 3.83
N ARG A 87 -26.03 14.18 5.00
CA ARG A 87 -25.30 15.22 5.75
C ARG A 87 -23.96 14.68 6.27
N GLN A 88 -23.97 13.51 6.92
CA GLN A 88 -22.75 12.87 7.40
C GLN A 88 -21.75 12.57 6.27
N GLY A 89 -22.24 12.15 5.10
CA GLY A 89 -21.43 11.92 3.91
C GLY A 89 -20.78 13.18 3.35
N ARG A 90 -21.50 14.32 3.35
CA ARG A 90 -20.91 15.61 2.99
C ARG A 90 -19.82 16.02 3.97
N ASP A 91 -20.09 15.92 5.27
CA ASP A 91 -19.12 16.29 6.31
C ASP A 91 -17.88 15.39 6.24
N ALA A 92 -18.04 14.09 5.97
CA ALA A 92 -16.94 13.15 5.77
C ALA A 92 -16.09 13.49 4.53
N MET A 93 -16.72 13.81 3.40
CA MET A 93 -16.03 14.26 2.18
C MET A 93 -15.31 15.59 2.39
N GLU A 94 -15.88 16.49 3.20
CA GLU A 94 -15.26 17.77 3.52
C GLU A 94 -14.03 17.60 4.43
N ARG A 95 -14.03 16.63 5.34
CA ARG A 95 -12.85 16.28 6.15
C ARG A 95 -11.72 15.71 5.31
N SER A 96 -12.04 14.79 4.40
CA SER A 96 -11.08 14.14 3.51
C SER A 96 -11.77 13.47 2.34
N GLN A 97 -11.22 13.62 1.14
CA GLN A 97 -11.70 12.96 -0.08
C GLN A 97 -11.08 11.58 -0.31
N TYR A 98 -10.27 11.07 0.61
CA TYR A 98 -9.75 9.70 0.48
C TYR A 98 -10.91 8.69 0.44
N LEU A 99 -10.97 7.93 -0.65
CA LEU A 99 -11.90 6.83 -0.88
C LEU A 99 -11.15 5.67 -1.52
N GLY A 100 -11.03 4.57 -0.79
CA GLY A 100 -10.27 3.40 -1.20
C GLY A 100 -10.20 2.37 -0.06
N PRO A 101 -9.23 1.45 -0.10
CA PRO A 101 -9.04 0.45 0.93
C PRO A 101 -8.99 1.07 2.33
N ILE A 102 -9.58 0.40 3.34
CA ILE A 102 -9.41 0.85 4.72
C ILE A 102 -7.91 0.90 5.04
N PRO A 103 -7.41 1.98 5.67
CA PRO A 103 -5.99 2.09 5.98
C PRO A 103 -5.53 0.99 6.96
N VAL A 104 -4.23 0.78 7.01
CA VAL A 104 -3.58 -0.07 8.02
C VAL A 104 -2.99 0.80 9.12
N ASN A 105 -2.97 0.32 10.36
CA ASN A 105 -2.32 1.06 11.46
C ASN A 105 -0.80 1.20 11.20
N ILE A 106 -0.22 2.35 11.51
CA ILE A 106 1.23 2.58 11.38
C ILE A 106 2.08 1.54 12.13
N ASP A 107 1.63 1.05 13.27
CA ASP A 107 2.35 0.05 14.06
C ASP A 107 2.42 -1.30 13.31
N ASP A 108 1.31 -1.70 12.67
CA ASP A 108 1.27 -2.90 11.83
C ASP A 108 2.14 -2.73 10.58
N TYR A 109 2.14 -1.53 9.98
CA TYR A 109 3.03 -1.20 8.87
C TYR A 109 4.51 -1.28 9.29
N ASN A 110 4.90 -0.67 10.40
CA ASN A 110 6.26 -0.70 10.92
C ASN A 110 6.71 -2.15 11.18
N ALA A 111 5.87 -2.94 11.85
CA ALA A 111 6.13 -4.36 12.09
C ALA A 111 6.31 -5.12 10.77
N SER A 112 5.48 -4.84 9.76
CA SER A 112 5.59 -5.49 8.44
C SER A 112 6.90 -5.18 7.71
N VAL A 113 7.40 -3.94 7.80
CA VAL A 113 8.64 -3.52 7.14
C VAL A 113 9.82 -4.26 7.76
N LEU A 114 9.90 -4.31 9.09
CA LEU A 114 10.97 -5.01 9.82
C LEU A 114 11.01 -6.50 9.45
N ILE A 115 9.86 -7.15 9.50
CA ILE A 115 9.68 -8.57 9.18
C ILE A 115 10.11 -8.90 7.73
N GLN A 116 9.82 -8.01 6.78
CA GLN A 116 10.18 -8.19 5.37
C GLN A 116 11.65 -7.83 5.07
N SER A 117 12.36 -7.22 6.02
CA SER A 117 13.78 -6.87 5.90
C SER A 117 14.73 -7.98 6.40
N GLU A 118 14.24 -8.94 7.20
CA GLU A 118 15.07 -9.97 7.83
C GLU A 118 15.53 -11.09 6.87
N ASN A 119 14.76 -11.37 5.81
CA ASN A 119 14.96 -12.55 4.96
C ASN A 119 14.91 -12.21 3.46
N ILE A 120 15.70 -11.23 3.04
CA ILE A 120 15.80 -10.80 1.64
C ILE A 120 16.56 -11.87 0.83
N GLU A 121 16.06 -12.28 -0.34
CA GLU A 121 16.83 -13.14 -1.25
C GLU A 121 18.15 -12.44 -1.60
N LYS A 122 19.26 -13.16 -1.38
CA LYS A 122 20.57 -12.60 -1.65
C LYS A 122 20.87 -12.57 -3.14
N ILE A 123 21.32 -11.41 -3.61
CA ILE A 123 21.88 -11.24 -4.94
C ILE A 123 23.20 -12.00 -5.03
N THR A 124 23.26 -12.98 -5.94
CA THR A 124 24.45 -13.82 -6.11
C THR A 124 25.47 -13.18 -7.07
N PRO A 125 26.78 -13.40 -6.87
CA PRO A 125 27.81 -12.87 -7.77
C PRO A 125 27.60 -13.22 -9.25
N PRO A 126 27.23 -14.47 -9.64
CA PRO A 126 26.98 -14.79 -11.05
C PRO A 126 25.81 -14.01 -11.66
N LYS A 127 24.71 -13.78 -10.90
CA LYS A 127 23.58 -12.96 -11.35
C LYS A 127 24.05 -11.51 -11.60
N LEU A 128 24.84 -10.95 -10.69
CA LEU A 128 25.32 -9.58 -10.78
C LEU A 128 26.33 -9.38 -11.92
N GLN A 129 27.30 -10.29 -12.07
CA GLN A 129 28.26 -10.27 -13.17
C GLN A 129 27.59 -10.34 -14.53
N LYS A 130 26.56 -11.18 -14.67
CA LYS A 130 25.77 -11.27 -15.90
C LYS A 130 25.04 -9.96 -16.19
N ALA A 131 24.40 -9.36 -15.18
CA ALA A 131 23.66 -8.11 -15.35
C ALA A 131 24.59 -6.93 -15.72
N MET A 132 25.78 -6.88 -15.13
CA MET A 132 26.79 -5.84 -15.38
C MET A 132 27.72 -6.13 -16.57
N GLY A 133 27.58 -7.28 -17.24
CA GLY A 133 28.57 -7.77 -18.21
C GLY A 133 28.77 -6.90 -19.45
N HIS A 134 27.86 -5.95 -19.71
CA HIS A 134 27.96 -4.98 -20.80
C HIS A 134 28.72 -3.70 -20.40
N LEU A 135 29.10 -3.55 -19.12
CA LEU A 135 29.82 -2.41 -18.59
C LEU A 135 31.32 -2.71 -18.45
N ILE A 136 32.16 -1.72 -18.77
CA ILE A 136 33.60 -1.78 -18.50
C ILE A 136 33.83 -1.28 -17.08
N LEU A 137 34.02 -2.21 -16.14
CA LEU A 137 34.13 -1.92 -14.71
C LEU A 137 35.52 -2.31 -14.16
N PRO A 138 36.01 -1.64 -13.10
CA PRO A 138 37.24 -2.03 -12.43
C PRO A 138 37.17 -3.48 -11.90
N PRO A 139 38.31 -4.16 -11.75
CA PRO A 139 38.35 -5.50 -11.17
C PRO A 139 37.68 -5.55 -9.79
N ASN A 140 36.85 -6.57 -9.54
CA ASN A 140 36.09 -6.78 -8.30
C ASN A 140 35.04 -5.69 -7.97
N PHE A 141 34.67 -4.82 -8.91
CA PHE A 141 33.64 -3.80 -8.68
C PHE A 141 32.26 -4.42 -8.40
N ASP A 142 31.88 -5.43 -9.18
CA ASP A 142 30.70 -6.28 -9.00
C ASP A 142 30.63 -6.84 -7.57
N ARG A 143 31.74 -7.37 -7.04
CA ARG A 143 31.79 -7.94 -5.69
C ARG A 143 31.48 -6.88 -4.61
N ARG A 144 31.95 -5.64 -4.78
CA ARG A 144 31.70 -4.54 -3.84
C ARG A 144 30.24 -4.11 -3.87
N ILE A 145 29.67 -3.96 -5.07
CA ILE A 145 28.26 -3.61 -5.26
C ILE A 145 27.37 -4.70 -4.68
N GLY A 146 27.63 -5.97 -5.00
CA GLY A 146 26.85 -7.09 -4.49
C GLY A 146 26.90 -7.21 -2.96
N ALA A 147 28.04 -6.89 -2.34
CA ALA A 147 28.12 -6.82 -0.88
C ALA A 147 27.26 -5.70 -0.30
N ALA A 148 27.28 -4.49 -0.89
CA ALA A 148 26.48 -3.35 -0.44
C ALA A 148 24.96 -3.60 -0.59
N LEU A 149 24.53 -4.16 -1.73
CA LEU A 149 23.13 -4.49 -1.97
C LEU A 149 22.60 -5.52 -0.97
N ASN A 150 23.36 -6.60 -0.75
CA ASN A 150 22.97 -7.64 0.22
C ASN A 150 23.02 -7.17 1.68
N ALA A 151 23.82 -6.13 1.98
CA ALA A 151 23.88 -5.52 3.29
C ALA A 151 22.74 -4.50 3.53
N GLY A 152 22.01 -4.10 2.49
CA GLY A 152 20.97 -3.07 2.59
C GLY A 152 21.51 -1.69 2.97
N THR A 153 22.80 -1.42 2.69
CA THR A 153 23.46 -0.17 3.07
C THR A 153 23.40 0.87 1.95
N SER A 154 23.41 2.16 2.29
CA SER A 154 23.50 3.24 1.31
C SER A 154 24.78 3.16 0.47
N LEU A 155 24.64 3.38 -0.84
CA LEU A 155 25.73 3.39 -1.80
C LEU A 155 25.82 4.77 -2.46
N PHE A 156 27.02 5.34 -2.49
CA PHE A 156 27.28 6.61 -3.19
C PHE A 156 28.17 6.37 -4.41
N LEU A 157 27.60 6.51 -5.61
CA LEU A 157 28.32 6.39 -6.88
C LEU A 157 28.75 7.76 -7.37
N TYR A 158 30.07 7.99 -7.48
CA TYR A 158 30.63 9.27 -7.92
C TYR A 158 31.64 9.07 -9.06
N GLY A 159 31.88 10.14 -9.82
CA GLY A 159 32.83 10.17 -10.94
C GLY A 159 32.31 11.00 -12.12
N PRO A 160 33.12 11.17 -13.18
CA PRO A 160 32.75 11.92 -14.38
C PRO A 160 31.41 11.47 -15.02
N PRO A 161 30.68 12.37 -15.71
CA PRO A 161 29.51 11.97 -16.51
C PRO A 161 29.93 10.97 -17.60
N GLY A 162 29.02 10.06 -17.96
CA GLY A 162 29.28 9.02 -18.97
C GLY A 162 29.85 7.70 -18.47
N ASN A 163 30.24 7.58 -17.20
CA ASN A 163 30.79 6.33 -16.62
C ASN A 163 29.74 5.30 -16.16
N GLY A 164 28.50 5.39 -16.66
CA GLY A 164 27.46 4.39 -16.37
C GLY A 164 26.92 4.38 -14.93
N LYS A 165 27.06 5.45 -14.15
CA LYS A 165 26.56 5.52 -12.75
C LYS A 165 25.05 5.25 -12.66
N THR A 166 24.26 5.92 -13.49
CA THR A 166 22.82 5.72 -13.58
C THR A 166 22.50 4.29 -14.03
N THR A 167 23.21 3.78 -15.03
CA THR A 167 23.06 2.40 -15.51
C THR A 167 23.35 1.37 -14.41
N ILE A 168 24.38 1.58 -13.60
CA ILE A 168 24.69 0.71 -12.44
C ILE A 168 23.54 0.75 -11.43
N ALA A 169 23.00 1.92 -11.13
CA ALA A 169 21.87 2.09 -10.23
C ALA A 169 20.60 1.39 -10.75
N GLU A 170 20.29 1.54 -12.04
CA GLU A 170 19.17 0.87 -12.71
C GLU A 170 19.32 -0.65 -12.68
N ILE A 171 20.52 -1.19 -12.96
CA ILE A 171 20.78 -2.63 -12.84
C ILE A 171 20.53 -3.11 -11.41
N CYS A 172 21.00 -2.36 -10.40
CA CYS A 172 20.76 -2.72 -9.00
C CYS A 172 19.26 -2.74 -8.67
N ALA A 173 18.50 -1.78 -9.18
CA ALA A 173 17.05 -1.69 -9.02
C ALA A 173 16.33 -2.88 -9.65
N GLU A 174 16.68 -3.22 -10.89
CA GLU A 174 16.11 -4.37 -11.59
C GLU A 174 16.42 -5.69 -10.86
N MET A 175 17.63 -5.82 -10.32
CA MET A 175 18.02 -7.01 -9.57
C MET A 175 17.22 -7.16 -8.27
N LEU A 176 16.99 -6.07 -7.53
CA LEU A 176 16.15 -6.08 -6.34
C LEU A 176 14.67 -6.30 -6.69
N ALA A 177 14.17 -5.68 -7.75
CA ALA A 177 12.79 -5.88 -8.21
C ALA A 177 12.54 -7.32 -8.72
N GLY A 178 13.60 -8.04 -9.10
CA GLY A 178 13.56 -9.43 -9.54
C GLY A 178 13.70 -10.47 -8.42
N THR A 179 13.83 -10.05 -7.15
CA THR A 179 13.78 -10.97 -6.00
C THR A 179 12.33 -11.27 -5.60
N GLU A 180 12.12 -11.91 -4.47
CA GLU A 180 10.80 -12.17 -3.92
C GLU A 180 9.98 -10.88 -3.74
N PRO A 181 8.66 -10.94 -4.02
CA PRO A 181 7.78 -9.79 -3.85
C PRO A 181 7.56 -9.45 -2.38
N ILE A 182 7.18 -8.20 -2.15
CA ILE A 182 6.83 -7.67 -0.82
C ILE A 182 5.37 -7.24 -0.80
N PHE A 183 4.83 -7.01 0.39
CA PHE A 183 3.50 -6.43 0.57
C PHE A 183 3.58 -5.08 1.28
N ILE A 184 2.82 -4.12 0.76
CA ILE A 184 2.68 -2.78 1.34
C ILE A 184 1.20 -2.42 1.46
N PRO A 185 0.77 -1.65 2.46
CA PRO A 185 -0.62 -1.23 2.54
C PRO A 185 -0.93 -0.18 1.46
N TYR A 186 -2.17 -0.14 0.98
CA TYR A 186 -2.60 0.93 0.08
C TYR A 186 -2.49 2.32 0.74
N SER A 187 -2.87 2.39 2.00
CA SER A 187 -2.78 3.56 2.85
C SER A 187 -2.58 3.15 4.30
N ILE A 188 -2.05 4.07 5.10
CA ILE A 188 -1.92 3.89 6.55
C ILE A 188 -2.69 4.98 7.30
N VAL A 189 -2.97 4.73 8.57
CA VAL A 189 -3.58 5.71 9.48
C VAL A 189 -2.63 6.07 10.61
N VAL A 190 -2.48 7.37 10.86
CA VAL A 190 -1.70 7.94 11.98
C VAL A 190 -2.54 9.01 12.64
N ALA A 191 -2.85 8.86 13.93
CA ALA A 191 -3.66 9.83 14.68
C ALA A 191 -4.98 10.24 13.98
N GLY A 192 -5.64 9.29 13.29
CA GLY A 192 -6.87 9.53 12.53
C GLY A 192 -6.68 10.17 11.15
N GLN A 193 -5.46 10.54 10.77
CA GLN A 193 -5.11 11.03 9.44
C GLN A 193 -4.72 9.87 8.53
N ILE A 194 -5.17 9.93 7.27
CA ILE A 194 -4.84 8.92 6.26
C ILE A 194 -3.62 9.39 5.47
N ILE A 195 -2.64 8.49 5.33
CA ILE A 195 -1.46 8.68 4.50
C ILE A 195 -1.50 7.63 3.37
N GLN A 196 -1.61 8.08 2.13
CA GLN A 196 -1.56 7.22 0.95
C GLN A 196 -0.11 6.76 0.71
N LEU A 197 0.10 5.44 0.73
CA LEU A 197 1.42 4.84 0.54
C LEU A 197 1.56 4.24 -0.85
N TYR A 198 0.62 3.38 -1.24
CA TYR A 198 0.61 2.80 -2.57
C TYR A 198 0.37 3.87 -3.64
N ASP A 199 1.12 3.75 -4.70
CA ASP A 199 1.17 4.68 -5.82
C ASP A 199 1.30 3.86 -7.10
N PRO A 200 0.27 3.83 -7.96
CA PRO A 200 0.26 2.99 -9.17
C PRO A 200 1.29 3.43 -10.21
N LEU A 201 1.86 4.64 -10.10
CA LEU A 201 2.93 5.09 -11.00
C LEU A 201 4.31 4.63 -10.53
N LYS A 202 4.46 4.28 -9.24
CA LYS A 202 5.75 3.90 -8.62
C LYS A 202 5.82 2.43 -8.22
N HIS A 203 4.68 1.81 -7.95
CA HIS A 203 4.59 0.44 -7.49
C HIS A 203 4.00 -0.45 -8.57
N VAL A 204 4.64 -1.60 -8.78
CA VAL A 204 4.20 -2.61 -9.75
C VAL A 204 3.56 -3.76 -8.98
N LEU A 205 2.24 -3.90 -9.10
CA LEU A 205 1.52 -5.04 -8.55
C LEU A 205 2.03 -6.34 -9.15
N THR A 206 2.03 -7.39 -8.34
CA THR A 206 2.42 -8.72 -8.78
C THR A 206 1.60 -9.78 -8.06
N GLU A 207 1.32 -10.87 -8.77
CA GLU A 207 0.62 -12.00 -8.19
C GLU A 207 1.56 -12.86 -7.35
N PRO A 208 1.13 -13.34 -6.17
CA PRO A 208 1.91 -14.26 -5.37
C PRO A 208 1.98 -15.63 -6.05
N ASP A 209 3.15 -16.27 -6.02
CA ASP A 209 3.31 -17.65 -6.47
C ASP A 209 2.82 -18.67 -5.42
N GLU A 210 2.82 -19.95 -5.79
CA GLU A 210 2.39 -21.03 -4.88
C GLU A 210 3.22 -21.10 -3.59
N ALA A 211 4.53 -20.84 -3.66
CA ALA A 211 5.41 -20.88 -2.50
C ALA A 211 5.08 -19.75 -1.52
N TRP A 212 4.78 -18.57 -2.06
CA TRP A 212 4.33 -17.40 -1.34
C TRP A 212 2.97 -17.67 -0.67
N LEU A 213 1.99 -18.18 -1.42
CA LEU A 213 0.67 -18.54 -0.90
C LEU A 213 0.75 -19.62 0.19
N ALA A 214 1.63 -20.61 0.05
CA ALA A 214 1.85 -21.62 1.08
C ALA A 214 2.44 -21.02 2.37
N ARG A 215 3.33 -20.03 2.25
CA ARG A 215 3.98 -19.36 3.39
C ARG A 215 3.04 -18.41 4.12
N PHE A 216 2.25 -17.62 3.40
CA PHE A 216 1.48 -16.52 3.97
C PHE A 216 -0.04 -16.76 3.99
N GLY A 217 -0.58 -17.59 3.09
CA GLY A 217 -2.01 -17.83 2.93
C GLY A 217 -2.73 -16.68 2.20
N ARG A 218 -4.06 -16.66 2.29
CA ARG A 218 -4.87 -15.54 1.79
C ARG A 218 -4.61 -14.31 2.66
N LEU A 219 -4.01 -13.29 2.07
CA LEU A 219 -3.77 -12.03 2.74
C LEU A 219 -5.03 -11.19 2.91
N ASP A 220 -4.97 -10.34 3.92
CA ASP A 220 -5.74 -9.12 4.00
C ASP A 220 -5.50 -8.26 2.75
N GLU A 221 -6.58 -8.01 2.00
CA GLU A 221 -6.54 -7.32 0.71
C GLU A 221 -6.25 -5.81 0.84
N ARG A 222 -6.17 -5.26 2.07
CA ARG A 222 -5.64 -3.91 2.33
C ARG A 222 -4.14 -3.79 2.03
N TRP A 223 -3.46 -4.93 1.87
CA TRP A 223 -2.06 -5.01 1.51
C TRP A 223 -1.92 -5.37 0.03
N ALA A 224 -1.32 -4.46 -0.74
CA ALA A 224 -0.91 -4.69 -2.12
C ALA A 224 0.38 -5.52 -2.16
N ILE A 225 0.38 -6.60 -2.95
CA ILE A 225 1.58 -7.39 -3.24
C ILE A 225 2.26 -6.76 -4.45
N ILE A 226 3.52 -6.36 -4.29
CA ILE A 226 4.29 -5.61 -5.27
C ILE A 226 5.68 -6.21 -5.47
N LYS A 227 6.29 -5.95 -6.63
CA LYS A 227 7.75 -6.06 -6.76
C LYS A 227 8.43 -5.08 -5.80
N ARG A 228 9.62 -5.41 -5.31
CA ARG A 228 10.41 -4.47 -4.49
C ARG A 228 10.54 -3.14 -5.24
N PRO A 229 10.14 -2.01 -4.63
CA PRO A 229 10.03 -0.74 -5.34
C PRO A 229 11.40 -0.18 -5.70
N SER A 230 11.49 0.50 -6.83
CA SER A 230 12.64 1.34 -7.16
C SER A 230 12.15 2.73 -7.45
N ILE A 231 12.46 3.68 -6.57
CA ILE A 231 12.04 5.06 -6.71
C ILE A 231 13.25 5.90 -7.00
N MET A 232 13.34 6.36 -8.25
CA MET A 232 14.39 7.25 -8.72
C MET A 232 13.92 8.70 -8.66
N VAL A 233 14.75 9.54 -8.07
CA VAL A 233 14.55 10.99 -8.03
C VAL A 233 15.61 11.67 -8.89
N GLY A 234 15.16 12.57 -9.77
CA GLY A 234 16.06 13.33 -10.62
C GLY A 234 16.82 14.42 -9.86
N GLY A 235 17.58 15.25 -10.59
CA GLY A 235 18.30 16.40 -10.01
C GLY A 235 17.41 17.49 -9.41
N GLU A 236 16.09 17.35 -9.49
CA GLU A 236 15.07 18.23 -8.91
C GLU A 236 14.57 17.73 -7.55
N LEU A 237 15.30 16.80 -6.89
CA LEU A 237 14.95 16.40 -5.52
C LEU A 237 15.11 17.60 -4.57
N GLU A 238 13.98 18.20 -4.22
CA GLU A 238 13.91 19.13 -3.11
C GLU A 238 13.83 18.37 -1.79
N LEU A 239 14.43 18.90 -0.71
CA LEU A 239 14.31 18.33 0.64
C LEU A 239 12.85 18.18 1.07
N SER A 240 11.98 19.09 0.62
CA SER A 240 10.53 19.05 0.82
C SER A 240 9.86 17.78 0.24
N SER A 241 10.48 17.14 -0.76
CA SER A 241 9.99 15.88 -1.35
C SER A 241 10.20 14.67 -0.45
N LEU A 242 11.04 14.82 0.59
CA LEU A 242 11.26 13.81 1.63
C LEU A 242 10.31 14.02 2.82
N ASP A 243 9.52 15.09 2.84
CA ASP A 243 8.53 15.35 3.88
C ASP A 243 7.17 14.73 3.54
N LEU A 244 6.39 14.49 4.58
CA LEU A 244 4.99 14.09 4.46
C LEU A 244 4.20 15.22 3.76
N ARG A 245 3.63 14.94 2.59
CA ARG A 245 2.95 15.95 1.78
C ARG A 245 1.45 15.95 2.05
N TYR A 246 0.89 17.07 2.49
CA TYR A 246 -0.56 17.25 2.57
C TYR A 246 -1.10 17.78 1.24
N GLU A 247 -2.12 17.13 0.67
CA GLU A 247 -2.84 17.65 -0.50
C GLU A 247 -4.04 18.48 -0.04
N PRO A 248 -4.03 19.82 -0.19
CA PRO A 248 -5.09 20.69 0.35
C PRO A 248 -6.46 20.49 -0.32
N THR A 249 -6.48 19.99 -1.56
CA THR A 249 -7.73 19.77 -2.30
C THR A 249 -8.44 18.52 -1.80
N THR A 250 -7.72 17.40 -1.75
CA THR A 250 -8.27 16.10 -1.35
C THR A 250 -8.18 15.86 0.16
N LYS A 251 -7.43 16.68 0.89
CA LYS A 251 -7.33 16.71 2.35
C LYS A 251 -6.91 15.37 2.95
N PHE A 252 -5.92 14.73 2.34
CA PHE A 252 -5.20 13.60 2.95
C PHE A 252 -3.71 13.72 2.62
N TYR A 253 -2.90 12.92 3.29
CA TYR A 253 -1.45 12.98 3.14
C TYR A 253 -0.96 11.95 2.14
N GLU A 254 0.13 12.26 1.46
CA GLU A 254 0.89 11.32 0.64
C GLU A 254 2.20 10.98 1.34
N ALA A 255 2.52 9.68 1.36
CA ALA A 255 3.76 9.19 1.94
C ALA A 255 4.98 9.78 1.20
N PRO A 256 6.04 10.14 1.93
CA PRO A 256 7.26 10.65 1.32
C PRO A 256 7.97 9.57 0.50
N LEU A 257 8.83 9.99 -0.43
CA LEU A 257 9.40 9.08 -1.43
C LEU A 257 10.24 7.95 -0.83
N GLN A 258 11.01 8.23 0.22
CA GLN A 258 11.78 7.21 0.93
C GLN A 258 10.89 6.14 1.59
N MET A 259 9.70 6.54 2.07
CA MET A 259 8.75 5.60 2.66
C MET A 259 8.10 4.73 1.58
N LYS A 260 7.80 5.31 0.41
CA LYS A 260 7.32 4.56 -0.77
C LYS A 260 8.39 3.59 -1.31
N ALA A 261 9.68 3.88 -1.09
CA ALA A 261 10.78 3.02 -1.50
C ALA A 261 11.10 1.89 -0.50
N ASN A 262 10.40 1.82 0.64
CA ASN A 262 10.66 0.82 1.67
C ASN A 262 10.61 -0.61 1.12
N GLY A 263 11.58 -1.43 1.54
CA GLY A 263 11.74 -2.80 1.05
C GLY A 263 12.33 -2.90 -0.36
N GLY A 264 12.68 -1.80 -1.01
CA GLY A 264 13.37 -1.81 -2.29
C GLY A 264 14.55 -0.85 -2.28
N MET A 265 14.62 0.04 -3.27
CA MET A 265 15.70 1.01 -3.41
C MET A 265 15.18 2.41 -3.68
N PHE A 266 15.79 3.38 -3.01
CA PHE A 266 15.64 4.80 -3.28
C PHE A 266 16.91 5.29 -3.97
N LEU A 267 16.76 5.86 -5.17
CA LEU A 267 17.83 6.25 -6.08
C LEU A 267 17.89 7.77 -6.27
#